data_AF-A0A4P7CY52-F1
#
_entry.id   AF-A0A4P7CY52-F1
#
_cell.length_a   1.000
_cell.length_b   1.000
_cell.length_c   1.000
_cell.angle_alpha   90.00
_cell.angle_beta   90.00
_cell.angle_gamma   90.00
#
_symmetry.space_group_name_H-M   'P 1'
#
loop_
_entity.id
_entity.type
_entity.pdbx_description
1 polymer ?
#
loop_
_entity_poly.entity_id
_entity_poly.type
_entity_poly.pdbx_seq_one_letter_code
_entity_poly.pdbx_strand_id
1 'polypeptide(L)'
;MMPIDPSIPLQVQQSSPFSSLGQATQSLSSLAQLQNIQQQGQMFQAETQNLNNSAAQSTQSLNEMNLTRQAMLTGKDPDGNSLKGPDGEIDPMAMANFANKYLPVTGQAVQQSIIQTMDNRLKLNDSVRALGQGYRNDVSGIIRSGIGSADASGVSGGLDAYAKQNPQAAPTIGYAQSLLQHLNPNMPQAQRDQALQHLAMQLQPANTTAQEQAPQIGTTTGSGGGVQAVQLNPYSAVPMGATGPETAQGLSPGEAATRVPTFQNGQPGTVSLGSVTPGSPGYGGGNPFGSGRLNSQPGNNPSFAGSGAPIGTSADVDWMKKDYQGVTSDASTAQQRIGLYNAVQTQSQKALTGPRDRLNYANSLLAMVPGAEKAQDLNQAQVLLNKYGSMIQQAFGGNTDAARAVVAHFTPGSVMPDKVNQEISEYGKANAQMQLFAQHYLQGASNGTDAGAYKDRKSDLAMISDPRLWQFQNMSPTDRVGFLRDMTPNQQQQFGALYKRANALGAFQ
;
A
#
# COMPACT_ATOMS: atom_id res chain seq x y z
N MET A 1 -81.79 10.21 75.98
CA MET A 1 -82.49 9.09 75.30
C MET A 1 -81.52 8.50 74.29
N MET A 2 -81.19 7.21 74.41
CA MET A 2 -80.57 6.40 73.35
C MET A 2 -81.61 6.17 72.22
N PRO A 3 -81.21 5.84 70.97
CA PRO A 3 -80.93 4.44 70.60
C PRO A 3 -79.76 4.19 69.61
N ILE A 4 -79.45 2.90 69.52
CA ILE A 4 -78.45 2.09 68.79
C ILE A 4 -78.94 1.80 67.35
N ASP A 5 -78.13 1.81 66.27
CA ASP A 5 -77.49 0.67 65.51
C ASP A 5 -77.67 0.94 63.97
N PRO A 6 -77.11 0.22 62.95
CA PRO A 6 -75.91 -0.63 62.78
C PRO A 6 -75.03 -0.25 61.56
N SER A 7 -73.79 -0.76 61.50
CA SER A 7 -73.22 -1.53 60.35
C SER A 7 -71.68 -1.58 60.35
N ILE A 8 -71.16 -2.79 60.61
CA ILE A 8 -69.77 -3.22 60.44
C ILE A 8 -69.68 -4.06 59.16
N PRO A 9 -68.61 -3.92 58.36
CA PRO A 9 -68.03 -5.09 57.73
C PRO A 9 -66.55 -5.27 58.12
N LEU A 10 -66.25 -6.47 58.64
CA LEU A 10 -64.90 -7.01 58.76
C LEU A 10 -64.29 -7.21 57.36
N GLN A 11 -63.10 -6.67 57.12
CA GLN A 11 -62.19 -7.18 56.10
C GLN A 11 -60.87 -7.60 56.77
N VAL A 12 -60.59 -8.90 56.64
CA VAL A 12 -59.36 -9.58 57.05
C VAL A 12 -58.30 -9.30 56.00
N GLN A 13 -57.26 -8.54 56.36
CA GLN A 13 -56.13 -8.28 55.47
C GLN A 13 -55.03 -9.33 55.73
N GLN A 14 -54.85 -10.24 54.78
CA GLN A 14 -53.77 -11.22 54.73
C GLN A 14 -52.40 -10.52 54.65
N SER A 15 -51.55 -10.76 55.64
CA SER A 15 -50.14 -10.39 55.64
C SER A 15 -49.32 -11.39 54.80
N SER A 16 -48.59 -10.89 53.79
CA SER A 16 -47.62 -11.68 53.01
C SER A 16 -46.20 -11.51 53.59
N PRO A 17 -45.44 -12.60 53.83
CA PRO A 17 -44.17 -12.57 54.60
C PRO A 17 -42.88 -12.30 53.79
N PHE A 18 -42.93 -11.52 52.69
CA PHE A 18 -41.76 -11.36 51.79
C PHE A 18 -41.05 -9.98 51.85
N SER A 19 -41.32 -9.14 52.86
CA SER A 19 -40.74 -7.78 52.93
C SER A 19 -39.34 -7.67 53.55
N SER A 20 -38.74 -8.75 54.07
CA SER A 20 -37.43 -8.70 54.77
C SER A 20 -36.21 -9.03 53.92
N LEU A 21 -36.36 -9.46 52.66
CA LEU A 21 -35.22 -9.81 51.79
C LEU A 21 -34.57 -8.60 51.08
N GLY A 22 -35.23 -7.44 51.05
CA GLY A 22 -34.78 -6.24 50.34
C GLY A 22 -33.75 -5.38 51.09
N GLN A 23 -33.61 -5.54 52.41
CA GLN A 23 -32.69 -4.71 53.22
C GLN A 23 -31.29 -5.32 53.36
N ALA A 24 -31.12 -6.63 53.18
CA ALA A 24 -29.81 -7.29 53.28
C ALA A 24 -28.94 -7.14 52.01
N THR A 25 -29.54 -6.84 50.85
CA THR A 25 -28.82 -6.67 49.58
C THR A 25 -28.20 -5.29 49.41
N GLN A 26 -28.69 -4.27 50.12
CA GLN A 26 -28.15 -2.90 50.02
C GLN A 26 -26.84 -2.72 50.79
N SER A 27 -26.63 -3.39 51.93
CA SER A 27 -25.41 -3.24 52.74
C SER A 27 -24.18 -3.97 52.17
N LEU A 28 -24.37 -5.03 51.39
CA LEU A 28 -23.28 -5.73 50.70
C LEU A 28 -22.74 -4.94 49.49
N SER A 29 -23.58 -4.13 48.85
CA SER A 29 -23.17 -3.27 47.72
C SER A 29 -22.22 -2.14 48.14
N SER A 30 -22.39 -1.58 49.35
CA SER A 30 -21.52 -0.52 49.88
C SER A 30 -20.11 -1.01 50.26
N LEU A 31 -19.96 -2.29 50.63
CA LEU A 31 -18.65 -2.85 50.98
C LEU A 31 -17.78 -3.11 49.74
N ALA A 32 -18.40 -3.57 48.64
CA ALA A 32 -17.72 -3.71 47.35
C ALA A 32 -17.29 -2.35 46.77
N GLN A 33 -18.06 -1.29 47.04
CA GLN A 33 -17.76 0.07 46.60
C GLN A 33 -16.55 0.66 47.35
N LEU A 34 -16.42 0.38 48.65
CA LEU A 34 -15.27 0.81 49.46
C LEU A 34 -13.96 0.11 49.05
N GLN A 35 -14.03 -1.17 48.67
CA GLN A 35 -12.85 -1.91 48.20
C GLN A 35 -12.36 -1.39 46.83
N ASN A 36 -13.29 -0.93 45.98
CA ASN A 36 -12.99 -0.33 44.68
C ASN A 36 -12.34 1.07 44.82
N ILE A 37 -12.78 1.87 45.80
CA ILE A 37 -12.20 3.18 46.11
C ILE A 37 -10.73 3.05 46.58
N GLN A 38 -10.41 2.00 47.34
CA GLN A 38 -9.04 1.78 47.82
C GLN A 38 -8.08 1.35 46.70
N GLN A 39 -8.54 0.55 45.73
CA GLN A 39 -7.78 0.24 44.51
C GLN A 39 -7.60 1.47 43.61
N GLN A 40 -8.63 2.31 43.49
CA GLN A 40 -8.57 3.53 42.68
C GLN A 40 -7.59 4.56 43.25
N GLY A 41 -7.43 4.64 44.57
CA GLY A 41 -6.43 5.50 45.23
C GLY A 41 -4.97 5.10 44.93
N GLN A 42 -4.68 3.80 44.82
CA GLN A 42 -3.35 3.32 44.46
C GLN A 42 -3.03 3.56 42.97
N MET A 43 -4.02 3.40 42.07
CA MET A 43 -3.86 3.79 40.67
C MET A 43 -3.62 5.28 40.49
N PHE A 44 -4.32 6.14 41.25
CA PHE A 44 -4.14 7.59 41.16
C PHE A 44 -2.74 8.05 41.58
N GLN A 45 -2.13 7.41 42.59
CA GLN A 45 -0.74 7.69 42.95
C GLN A 45 0.26 7.23 41.87
N ALA A 46 0.03 6.07 41.25
CA ALA A 46 0.86 5.59 40.13
C ALA A 46 0.71 6.49 38.88
N GLU A 47 -0.51 6.98 38.61
CA GLU A 47 -0.80 7.88 37.50
C GLU A 47 -0.18 9.27 37.72
N THR A 48 -0.19 9.78 38.95
CA THR A 48 0.45 11.05 39.30
C THR A 48 1.98 10.97 39.15
N GLN A 49 2.60 9.85 39.49
CA GLN A 49 4.03 9.62 39.25
C GLN A 49 4.35 9.51 37.75
N ASN A 50 3.51 8.83 36.97
CA ASN A 50 3.66 8.77 35.50
C ASN A 50 3.46 10.14 34.83
N LEU A 51 2.56 10.98 35.34
CA LEU A 51 2.34 12.34 34.86
C LEU A 51 3.55 13.26 35.09
N ASN A 52 4.16 13.19 36.27
CA ASN A 52 5.38 13.96 36.57
C ASN A 52 6.56 13.51 35.70
N ASN A 53 6.70 12.21 35.47
CA ASN A 53 7.71 11.67 34.54
C ASN A 53 7.44 12.12 33.09
N SER A 54 6.17 12.19 32.67
CA SER A 54 5.77 12.64 31.32
C SER A 54 6.01 14.15 31.11
N ALA A 55 5.75 14.97 32.13
CA ALA A 55 5.98 16.42 32.06
C ALA A 55 7.47 16.75 31.93
N ALA A 56 8.33 16.04 32.68
CA ALA A 56 9.78 16.14 32.59
C ALA A 56 10.29 15.72 31.19
N GLN A 57 9.79 14.61 30.65
CA GLN A 57 10.11 14.17 29.29
C GLN A 57 9.66 15.18 28.22
N SER A 58 8.51 15.84 28.38
CA SER A 58 8.03 16.85 27.43
C SER A 58 8.92 18.10 27.40
N THR A 59 9.39 18.54 28.58
CA THR A 59 10.27 19.71 28.71
C THR A 59 11.63 19.41 28.10
N GLN A 60 12.14 18.20 28.30
CA GLN A 60 13.37 17.73 27.68
C GLN A 60 13.25 17.64 26.16
N SER A 61 12.15 17.12 25.64
CA SER A 61 11.86 17.05 24.19
C SER A 61 11.82 18.44 23.53
N LEU A 62 11.23 19.44 24.20
CA LEU A 62 11.21 20.83 23.69
C LEU A 62 12.61 21.45 23.63
N ASN A 63 13.45 21.18 24.65
CA ASN A 63 14.84 21.65 24.66
C ASN A 63 15.66 20.99 23.54
N GLU A 64 15.49 19.69 23.34
CA GLU A 64 16.12 18.93 22.26
C GLU A 64 15.68 19.40 20.86
N MET A 65 14.40 19.74 20.69
CA MET A 65 13.87 20.35 19.46
C MET A 65 14.49 21.72 19.17
N ASN A 66 14.62 22.58 20.18
CA ASN A 66 15.26 23.88 20.03
C ASN A 66 16.74 23.74 19.68
N LEU A 67 17.43 22.78 20.29
CA LEU A 67 18.83 22.46 20.00
C LEU A 67 19.00 21.97 18.57
N THR A 68 18.13 21.06 18.11
CA THR A 68 18.12 20.57 16.72
C THR A 68 17.90 21.71 15.74
N ARG A 69 16.94 22.61 16.00
CA ARG A 69 16.68 23.77 15.16
C ARG A 69 17.90 24.69 15.07
N GLN A 70 18.57 24.94 16.20
CA GLN A 70 19.78 25.76 16.21
C GLN A 70 20.92 25.10 15.43
N ALA A 71 21.13 23.80 15.61
CA ALA A 71 22.18 23.04 14.92
C ALA A 71 21.95 22.97 13.39
N MET A 72 20.69 22.88 12.97
CA MET A 72 20.29 22.95 11.55
C MET A 72 20.58 24.32 10.93
N LEU A 73 20.33 25.39 11.68
CA LEU A 73 20.56 26.77 11.22
C LEU A 73 22.06 27.08 11.09
N THR A 74 22.86 26.69 12.09
CA THR A 74 24.30 26.93 12.11
C THR A 74 25.07 25.94 11.22
N GLY A 75 24.49 24.77 10.92
CA GLY A 75 25.17 23.65 10.28
C GLY A 75 26.28 23.05 11.16
N LYS A 76 26.21 23.27 12.47
CA LYS A 76 27.18 22.80 13.45
C LYS A 76 26.49 22.27 14.69
N ASP A 77 27.06 21.23 15.30
CA ASP A 77 26.62 20.73 16.59
C ASP A 77 27.05 21.68 17.75
N PRO A 78 26.63 21.44 19.00
CA PRO A 78 27.02 22.26 20.16
C PRO A 78 28.52 22.27 20.45
N ASP A 79 29.27 21.29 19.95
CA ASP A 79 30.73 21.21 20.09
C ASP A 79 31.45 21.93 18.93
N GLY A 80 30.72 22.42 17.93
CA GLY A 80 31.25 23.10 16.76
C GLY A 80 31.63 22.19 15.59
N ASN A 81 31.38 20.88 15.68
CA ASN A 81 31.57 19.95 14.57
C ASN A 81 30.56 20.24 13.47
N SER A 82 30.97 20.14 12.21
CA SER A 82 30.03 20.39 11.12
C SER A 82 29.03 19.25 10.99
N LEU A 83 27.75 19.61 10.86
CA LEU A 83 26.67 18.70 10.48
C LEU A 83 26.48 18.65 8.97
N LYS A 84 27.33 19.36 8.22
CA LYS A 84 27.27 19.46 6.77
C LYS A 84 28.47 18.80 6.12
N GLY A 85 28.23 18.11 5.02
CA GLY A 85 29.26 17.54 4.17
C GLY A 85 30.01 18.61 3.35
N PRO A 86 31.01 18.20 2.57
CA PRO A 86 31.79 19.09 1.70
C PRO A 86 30.95 19.83 0.64
N ASP A 87 29.79 19.27 0.29
CA ASP A 87 28.80 19.82 -0.63
C ASP A 87 27.84 20.84 0.02
N GLY A 88 27.97 21.07 1.34
CA GLY A 88 27.10 21.95 2.11
C GLY A 88 25.74 21.34 2.46
N GLU A 89 25.48 20.09 2.08
CA GLU A 89 24.29 19.34 2.48
C GLU A 89 24.48 18.72 3.87
N ILE A 90 23.39 18.29 4.52
CA ILE A 90 23.49 17.66 5.83
C ILE A 90 24.08 16.26 5.68
N ASP A 91 25.18 16.01 6.40
CA ASP A 91 25.80 14.69 6.47
C ASP A 91 24.95 13.80 7.40
N PRO A 92 24.34 12.71 6.87
CA PRO A 92 23.50 11.82 7.67
C PRO A 92 24.25 11.16 8.84
N MET A 93 25.54 10.92 8.68
CA MET A 93 26.37 10.27 9.70
C MET A 93 26.76 11.26 10.80
N ALA A 94 27.12 12.50 10.43
CA ALA A 94 27.34 13.58 11.40
C ALA A 94 26.06 13.89 12.18
N MET A 95 24.91 13.92 11.50
CA MET A 95 23.62 14.15 12.13
C MET A 95 23.16 12.99 13.00
N ALA A 96 23.44 11.73 12.61
CA ALA A 96 23.17 10.56 13.46
C ALA A 96 24.00 10.61 14.76
N ASN A 97 25.27 11.02 14.66
CA ASN A 97 26.14 11.20 15.83
C ASN A 97 25.63 12.34 16.75
N PHE A 98 25.19 13.46 16.17
CA PHE A 98 24.53 14.53 16.91
C PHE A 98 23.26 14.03 17.62
N ALA A 99 22.39 13.31 16.91
CA ALA A 99 21.16 12.77 17.49
C ALA A 99 21.43 11.80 18.64
N ASN A 100 22.40 10.89 18.49
CA ASN A 100 22.78 9.95 19.55
C ASN A 100 23.39 10.64 20.78
N LYS A 101 24.10 11.75 20.58
CA LYS A 101 24.84 12.43 21.65
C LYS A 101 24.01 13.49 22.39
N TYR A 102 23.17 14.24 21.68
CA TYR A 102 22.46 15.40 22.25
C TYR A 102 20.95 15.25 22.30
N LEU A 103 20.37 14.21 21.69
CA LEU A 103 18.93 14.00 21.62
C LEU A 103 18.51 12.65 22.23
N PRO A 104 18.72 12.41 23.53
CA PRO A 104 18.39 11.13 24.15
C PRO A 104 16.91 10.77 24.10
N VAL A 105 15.99 11.74 24.00
CA VAL A 105 14.54 11.48 23.92
C VAL A 105 14.04 11.50 22.47
N THR A 106 14.51 12.46 21.66
CA THR A 106 13.99 12.71 20.30
C THR A 106 14.88 12.18 19.19
N GLY A 107 16.09 11.70 19.50
CA GLY A 107 17.11 11.33 18.53
C GLY A 107 16.67 10.24 17.55
N GLN A 108 15.90 9.26 18.01
CA GLN A 108 15.37 8.20 17.15
C GLN A 108 14.34 8.75 16.13
N ALA A 109 13.48 9.68 16.55
CA ALA A 109 12.51 10.32 15.66
C ALA A 109 13.20 11.25 14.64
N VAL A 110 14.25 11.96 15.07
CA VAL A 110 15.09 12.78 14.17
C VAL A 110 15.82 11.90 13.16
N GLN A 111 16.42 10.78 13.57
CA GLN A 111 17.03 9.81 12.66
C GLN A 111 16.01 9.25 11.66
N GLN A 112 14.80 8.89 12.09
CA GLN A 112 13.75 8.42 11.19
C GLN A 112 13.30 9.51 10.20
N SER A 113 13.21 10.77 10.65
CA SER A 113 12.90 11.90 9.76
C SER A 113 14.00 12.16 8.72
N ILE A 114 15.28 11.98 9.10
CA ILE A 114 16.41 12.07 8.18
C ILE A 114 16.38 10.92 7.17
N ILE A 115 16.16 9.69 7.63
CA ILE A 115 15.97 8.52 6.76
C ILE A 115 14.80 8.74 5.79
N GLN A 116 13.68 9.26 6.29
CA GLN A 116 12.50 9.57 5.47
C GLN A 116 12.75 10.73 4.50
N THR A 117 13.53 11.73 4.88
CA THR A 117 13.91 12.84 3.99
C THR A 117 14.86 12.34 2.90
N MET A 118 15.80 11.45 3.23
CA MET A 118 16.64 10.77 2.24
C MET A 118 15.80 9.88 1.32
N ASP A 119 14.86 9.10 1.86
CA ASP A 119 13.92 8.28 1.10
C ASP A 119 13.00 9.13 0.20
N ASN A 120 12.51 10.27 0.70
CA ASN A 120 11.72 11.22 -0.10
C ASN A 120 12.56 11.91 -1.16
N ARG A 121 13.83 12.25 -0.89
CA ARG A 121 14.75 12.74 -1.93
C ARG A 121 15.05 11.66 -2.95
N LEU A 122 15.21 10.41 -2.53
CA LEU A 122 15.36 9.27 -3.44
C LEU A 122 14.10 9.07 -4.28
N LYS A 123 12.91 9.09 -3.69
CA LYS A 123 11.61 9.01 -4.39
C LYS A 123 11.35 10.21 -5.29
N LEU A 124 11.77 11.42 -4.90
CA LEU A 124 11.66 12.61 -5.74
C LEU A 124 12.65 12.51 -6.90
N ASN A 125 13.88 12.08 -6.66
CA ASN A 125 14.87 11.80 -7.69
C ASN A 125 14.41 10.65 -8.61
N ASP A 126 13.73 9.65 -8.06
CA ASP A 126 13.12 8.53 -8.79
C ASP A 126 11.86 8.95 -9.56
N SER A 127 11.10 9.94 -9.07
CA SER A 127 9.96 10.56 -9.76
C SER A 127 10.40 11.49 -10.89
N VAL A 128 11.48 12.27 -10.67
CA VAL A 128 12.18 13.01 -11.71
C VAL A 128 12.82 12.05 -12.73
N ARG A 129 13.33 10.90 -12.28
CA ARG A 129 13.77 9.79 -13.15
C ARG A 129 12.61 9.11 -13.84
N ALA A 130 11.39 9.04 -13.28
CA ALA A 130 10.20 8.45 -13.89
C ALA A 130 9.64 9.32 -15.02
N LEU A 131 9.65 10.65 -14.87
CA LEU A 131 9.50 11.58 -16.01
C LEU A 131 10.64 11.40 -17.04
N GLY A 132 11.83 11.03 -16.57
CA GLY A 132 12.95 10.59 -17.40
C GLY A 132 12.81 9.19 -18.01
N GLN A 133 11.93 8.30 -17.53
CA GLN A 133 11.88 6.89 -17.95
C GLN A 133 11.34 6.73 -19.36
N GLY A 134 10.36 7.55 -19.77
CA GLY A 134 9.87 7.58 -21.15
C GLY A 134 10.99 7.97 -22.13
N TYR A 135 11.66 9.09 -21.86
CA TYR A 135 12.77 9.56 -22.68
C TYR A 135 13.96 8.61 -22.67
N ARG A 136 14.25 7.95 -21.54
CA ARG A 136 15.32 6.97 -21.39
C ARG A 136 15.05 5.69 -22.17
N ASN A 137 13.80 5.20 -22.17
CA ASN A 137 13.38 4.10 -23.03
C ASN A 137 13.59 4.44 -24.51
N ASP A 138 13.11 5.60 -24.94
CA ASP A 138 13.23 6.04 -26.33
C ASP A 138 14.68 6.25 -26.75
N VAL A 139 15.49 6.91 -25.92
CA VAL A 139 16.93 7.09 -26.13
C VAL A 139 17.66 5.74 -26.16
N SER A 140 17.31 4.80 -25.27
CA SER A 140 17.87 3.44 -25.30
C SER A 140 17.49 2.69 -26.58
N GLY A 141 16.26 2.87 -27.07
CA GLY A 141 15.78 2.28 -28.33
C GLY A 141 16.54 2.82 -29.54
N ILE A 142 16.78 4.14 -29.57
CA ILE A 142 17.60 4.78 -30.61
C ILE A 142 19.03 4.24 -30.58
N ILE A 143 19.62 4.06 -29.39
CA ILE A 143 20.98 3.50 -29.26
C ILE A 143 21.03 2.03 -29.68
N ARG A 144 20.03 1.22 -29.31
CA ARG A 144 19.90 -0.18 -29.75
C ARG A 144 19.76 -0.31 -31.26
N SER A 145 19.13 0.66 -31.93
CA SER A 145 19.02 0.64 -33.39
C SER A 145 20.37 0.75 -34.12
N GLY A 146 21.42 1.21 -33.43
CA GLY A 146 22.78 1.24 -33.94
C GLY A 146 23.54 -0.08 -33.83
N ILE A 147 23.05 -1.04 -33.04
CA ILE A 147 23.71 -2.34 -32.87
C ILE A 147 23.59 -3.12 -34.18
N GLY A 148 24.73 -3.59 -34.71
CA GLY A 148 24.81 -4.24 -36.02
C GLY A 148 24.87 -3.27 -37.21
N SER A 149 24.77 -1.95 -36.99
CA SER A 149 25.01 -0.95 -38.03
C SER A 149 26.51 -0.73 -38.23
N ALA A 150 26.95 -0.65 -39.49
CA ALA A 150 28.32 -0.28 -39.82
C ALA A 150 28.63 1.18 -39.44
N ASP A 151 27.60 2.02 -39.32
CA ASP A 151 27.70 3.45 -39.09
C ASP A 151 27.06 3.86 -37.76
N ALA A 152 27.90 4.20 -36.78
CA ALA A 152 27.47 4.71 -35.48
C ALA A 152 26.99 6.17 -35.54
N SER A 153 27.29 6.90 -36.62
CA SER A 153 26.87 8.29 -36.78
C SER A 153 25.34 8.41 -36.97
N GLY A 154 24.70 7.37 -37.49
CA GLY A 154 23.24 7.27 -37.57
C GLY A 154 22.55 7.31 -36.21
N VAL A 155 23.20 6.78 -35.16
CA VAL A 155 22.69 6.86 -33.77
C VAL A 155 22.71 8.31 -33.29
N SER A 156 23.81 9.03 -33.52
CA SER A 156 23.93 10.43 -33.11
C SER A 156 22.88 11.29 -33.82
N GLY A 157 22.65 11.08 -35.12
CA GLY A 157 21.62 11.79 -35.88
C GLY A 157 20.20 11.48 -35.40
N GLY A 158 19.91 10.23 -35.02
CA GLY A 158 18.64 9.85 -34.41
C GLY A 158 18.41 10.52 -33.05
N LEU A 159 19.47 10.61 -32.23
CA LEU A 159 19.43 11.30 -30.94
C LEU A 159 19.23 12.81 -31.10
N ASP A 160 19.89 13.45 -32.09
CA ASP A 160 19.70 14.87 -32.39
C ASP A 160 18.29 15.19 -32.88
N ALA A 161 17.72 14.33 -33.74
CA ALA A 161 16.34 14.47 -34.19
C ALA A 161 15.35 14.32 -33.04
N TYR A 162 15.58 13.35 -32.15
CA TYR A 162 14.76 13.13 -30.97
C TYR A 162 14.87 14.27 -29.95
N ALA A 163 16.06 14.87 -29.77
CA ALA A 163 16.27 16.03 -28.90
C ALA A 163 15.49 17.27 -29.36
N LYS A 164 15.38 17.48 -30.68
CA LYS A 164 14.58 18.58 -31.26
C LYS A 164 13.09 18.42 -31.00
N GLN A 165 12.60 17.19 -31.00
CA GLN A 165 11.19 16.88 -30.74
C GLN A 165 10.87 16.83 -29.24
N ASN A 166 11.86 16.48 -28.41
CA ASN A 166 11.71 16.31 -26.97
C ASN A 166 12.79 17.10 -26.21
N PRO A 167 12.66 18.45 -26.07
CA PRO A 167 13.68 19.28 -25.42
C PRO A 167 14.00 18.87 -23.98
N GLN A 168 13.04 18.23 -23.29
CA GLN A 168 13.20 17.73 -21.92
C GLN A 168 14.15 16.53 -21.83
N ALA A 169 14.40 15.81 -22.94
CA ALA A 169 15.35 14.71 -23.02
C ALA A 169 16.80 15.17 -23.27
N ALA A 170 17.02 16.46 -23.53
CA ALA A 170 18.32 17.01 -23.91
C ALA A 170 19.49 16.66 -22.96
N PRO A 171 19.33 16.65 -21.62
CA PRO A 171 20.42 16.26 -20.72
C PRO A 171 20.83 14.77 -20.87
N THR A 172 19.85 13.88 -21.03
CA THR A 172 20.09 12.43 -21.22
C THR A 172 20.73 12.17 -22.58
N ILE A 173 20.28 12.89 -23.61
CA ILE A 173 20.82 12.80 -24.97
C ILE A 173 22.26 13.33 -25.01
N GLY A 174 22.55 14.47 -24.37
CA GLY A 174 23.90 15.01 -24.27
C GLY A 174 24.86 14.04 -23.55
N TYR A 175 24.39 13.34 -22.53
CA TYR A 175 25.15 12.27 -21.89
C TYR A 175 25.43 11.12 -22.86
N ALA A 176 24.40 10.59 -23.53
CA ALA A 176 24.56 9.51 -24.51
C ALA A 176 25.51 9.89 -25.65
N GLN A 177 25.38 11.11 -26.19
CA GLN A 177 26.24 11.64 -27.25
C GLN A 177 27.69 11.81 -26.80
N SER A 178 27.92 12.29 -25.56
CA SER A 178 29.29 12.39 -25.04
C SER A 178 29.96 11.03 -24.94
N LEU A 179 29.21 9.97 -24.57
CA LEU A 179 29.75 8.60 -24.56
C LEU A 179 29.96 8.04 -25.97
N LEU A 180 29.06 8.31 -26.92
CA LEU A 180 29.21 7.91 -28.32
C LEU A 180 30.45 8.56 -28.98
N GLN A 181 30.82 9.78 -28.60
CA GLN A 181 32.02 10.47 -29.09
C GLN A 181 33.33 9.77 -28.69
N HIS A 182 33.31 8.93 -27.65
CA HIS A 182 34.47 8.14 -27.23
C HIS A 182 34.58 6.80 -27.97
N LEU A 183 33.62 6.44 -28.83
CA LEU A 183 33.72 5.25 -29.68
C LEU A 183 34.71 5.52 -30.82
N ASN A 184 35.83 4.80 -30.80
CA ASN A 184 36.81 4.88 -31.88
C ASN A 184 36.16 4.39 -33.21
N PRO A 185 36.17 5.18 -34.29
CA PRO A 185 35.59 4.78 -35.58
C PRO A 185 36.22 3.51 -36.17
N ASN A 186 37.46 3.20 -35.77
CA ASN A 186 38.19 1.99 -36.19
C ASN A 186 38.00 0.80 -35.21
N MET A 187 37.12 0.91 -34.21
CA MET A 187 36.83 -0.18 -33.28
C MET A 187 36.18 -1.37 -34.02
N PRO A 188 36.61 -2.63 -33.77
CA PRO A 188 35.95 -3.82 -34.29
C PRO A 188 34.45 -3.82 -34.01
N GLN A 189 33.65 -4.26 -34.98
CA GLN A 189 32.18 -4.21 -34.90
C GLN A 189 31.63 -4.86 -33.63
N ALA A 190 32.13 -6.04 -33.26
CA ALA A 190 31.70 -6.74 -32.04
C ALA A 190 31.95 -5.94 -30.75
N GLN A 191 33.06 -5.20 -30.66
CA GLN A 191 33.36 -4.36 -29.48
C GLN A 191 32.49 -3.11 -29.46
N ARG A 192 32.20 -2.54 -30.63
CA ARG A 192 31.28 -1.40 -30.78
C ARG A 192 29.86 -1.77 -30.39
N ASP A 193 29.39 -2.92 -30.85
CA ASP A 193 28.07 -3.46 -30.52
C ASP A 193 27.94 -3.71 -29.01
N GLN A 194 28.98 -4.26 -28.37
CA GLN A 194 29.03 -4.41 -26.91
C GLN A 194 28.98 -3.06 -26.17
N ALA A 195 29.69 -2.04 -26.66
CA ALA A 195 29.68 -0.71 -26.06
C ALA A 195 28.32 0.00 -26.19
N LEU A 196 27.70 -0.09 -27.37
CA LEU A 196 26.34 0.42 -27.61
C LEU A 196 25.30 -0.32 -26.77
N GLN A 197 25.46 -1.63 -26.62
CA GLN A 197 24.60 -2.45 -25.78
C GLN A 197 24.72 -2.08 -24.31
N HIS A 198 25.94 -1.90 -23.80
CA HIS A 198 26.18 -1.42 -22.43
C HIS A 198 25.56 -0.04 -22.20
N LEU A 199 25.74 0.88 -23.15
CA LEU A 199 25.17 2.21 -23.08
C LEU A 199 23.63 2.18 -23.07
N ALA A 200 23.03 1.36 -23.94
CA ALA A 200 21.59 1.18 -23.99
C ALA A 200 21.04 0.61 -22.67
N MET A 201 21.71 -0.39 -22.09
CA MET A 201 21.32 -0.96 -20.79
C MET A 201 21.46 0.03 -19.63
N GLN A 202 22.49 0.88 -19.65
CA GLN A 202 22.69 1.90 -18.62
C GLN A 202 21.60 2.98 -18.65
N LEU A 203 21.05 3.23 -19.84
CA LEU A 203 19.96 4.18 -20.06
C LEU A 203 18.58 3.54 -19.88
N GLN A 204 18.49 2.23 -19.75
CA GLN A 204 17.23 1.51 -19.60
C GLN A 204 16.65 1.64 -18.17
N PRO A 205 15.32 1.72 -18.00
CA PRO A 205 14.68 1.74 -16.68
C PRO A 205 14.98 0.49 -15.87
N ALA A 206 15.20 0.65 -14.56
CA ALA A 206 15.57 -0.45 -13.66
C ALA A 206 14.55 -1.61 -13.65
N ASN A 207 13.26 -1.32 -13.84
CA ASN A 207 12.22 -2.35 -13.96
C ASN A 207 12.30 -3.12 -15.28
N THR A 208 12.66 -2.47 -16.39
CA THR A 208 12.86 -3.13 -17.69
C THR A 208 14.17 -3.92 -17.69
N THR A 209 15.24 -3.41 -17.08
CA THR A 209 16.48 -4.15 -16.86
C THR A 209 16.25 -5.37 -15.97
N ALA A 210 15.48 -5.26 -14.90
CA ALA A 210 15.14 -6.42 -14.05
C ALA A 210 14.30 -7.48 -14.79
N GLN A 211 13.40 -7.06 -15.69
CA GLN A 211 12.64 -7.98 -16.55
C GLN A 211 13.50 -8.61 -17.65
N GLU A 212 14.38 -7.85 -18.30
CA GLU A 212 15.29 -8.34 -19.32
C GLU A 212 16.42 -9.20 -18.74
N GLN A 213 16.78 -9.03 -17.47
CA GLN A 213 17.73 -9.88 -16.75
C GLN A 213 17.04 -11.05 -16.03
N ALA A 214 15.71 -11.11 -16.06
CA ALA A 214 14.95 -12.19 -15.43
C ALA A 214 15.34 -13.54 -16.07
N PRO A 215 15.54 -14.61 -15.27
CA PRO A 215 15.90 -15.89 -15.82
C PRO A 215 14.83 -16.42 -16.77
N GLN A 216 15.23 -16.76 -17.99
CA GLN A 216 14.35 -17.44 -18.94
C GLN A 216 14.75 -18.91 -18.99
N ILE A 217 13.99 -19.75 -18.29
CA ILE A 217 14.27 -21.17 -18.17
C ILE A 217 13.51 -21.95 -19.25
N GLY A 218 14.24 -22.62 -20.13
CA GLY A 218 13.73 -23.65 -21.03
C GLY A 218 14.07 -25.04 -20.52
N THR A 219 13.72 -26.06 -21.30
CA THR A 219 14.09 -27.46 -21.03
C THR A 219 14.83 -28.04 -22.22
N THR A 220 15.94 -28.74 -21.98
CA THR A 220 16.65 -29.56 -22.97
C THR A 220 16.67 -31.02 -22.54
N THR A 221 16.97 -31.92 -23.47
CA THR A 221 17.35 -33.31 -23.13
C THR A 221 18.79 -33.31 -22.64
N GLY A 222 19.02 -33.78 -21.41
CA GLY A 222 20.35 -33.88 -20.82
C GLY A 222 21.14 -35.07 -21.37
N SER A 223 22.40 -35.19 -20.95
CA SER A 223 23.30 -36.27 -21.40
C SER A 223 22.82 -37.68 -21.00
N GLY A 224 21.98 -37.78 -19.96
CA GLY A 224 21.36 -39.03 -19.52
C GLY A 224 20.02 -39.36 -20.19
N GLY A 225 19.57 -38.56 -21.16
CA GLY A 225 18.28 -38.75 -21.86
C GLY A 225 17.04 -38.27 -21.11
N GLY A 226 17.20 -37.71 -19.91
CA GLY A 226 16.18 -37.03 -19.13
C GLY A 226 16.01 -35.55 -19.50
N VAL A 227 15.10 -34.86 -18.83
CA VAL A 227 14.86 -33.43 -19.03
C VAL A 227 15.66 -32.60 -18.04
N GLN A 228 16.39 -31.62 -18.56
CA GLN A 228 17.20 -30.69 -17.79
C GLN A 228 16.76 -29.26 -18.09
N ALA A 229 16.59 -28.46 -17.04
CA ALA A 229 16.31 -27.03 -17.19
C ALA A 229 17.55 -26.31 -17.73
N VAL A 230 17.37 -25.40 -18.69
CA VAL A 230 18.45 -24.61 -19.29
C VAL A 230 18.09 -23.15 -19.21
N GLN A 231 19.03 -22.35 -18.72
CA GLN A 231 18.95 -20.91 -18.77
C GLN A 231 19.25 -20.41 -20.18
N LEU A 232 18.23 -19.80 -20.80
CA LEU A 232 18.27 -19.33 -22.18
C LEU A 232 18.59 -17.83 -22.30
N ASN A 233 18.42 -17.06 -21.22
CA ASN A 233 18.62 -15.62 -21.25
C ASN A 233 20.13 -15.26 -21.12
N PRO A 234 20.79 -14.74 -22.17
CA PRO A 234 22.20 -14.34 -22.12
C PRO A 234 22.46 -13.13 -21.22
N TYR A 235 21.41 -12.38 -20.85
CA TYR A 235 21.52 -11.17 -20.04
C TYR A 235 21.21 -11.41 -18.57
N SER A 236 20.86 -12.63 -18.18
CA SER A 236 20.59 -12.94 -16.79
C SER A 236 21.87 -12.97 -15.96
N ALA A 237 21.77 -12.61 -14.68
CA ALA A 237 22.86 -12.78 -13.72
C ALA A 237 23.20 -14.26 -13.47
N VAL A 238 22.33 -15.18 -13.90
CA VAL A 238 22.60 -16.63 -13.90
C VAL A 238 23.26 -17.00 -15.22
N PRO A 239 24.46 -17.62 -15.21
CA PRO A 239 25.15 -18.06 -16.43
C PRO A 239 24.25 -18.92 -17.33
N MET A 240 24.39 -18.75 -18.65
CA MET A 240 23.71 -19.61 -19.61
C MET A 240 24.14 -21.08 -19.44
N GLY A 241 23.21 -21.98 -19.69
CA GLY A 241 23.45 -23.42 -19.65
C GLY A 241 22.54 -24.16 -18.69
N ALA A 242 22.87 -25.41 -18.44
CA ALA A 242 22.06 -26.29 -17.60
C ALA A 242 21.99 -25.76 -16.16
N THR A 243 20.76 -25.49 -15.70
CA THR A 243 20.48 -25.04 -14.34
C THR A 243 19.79 -26.16 -13.58
N GLY A 244 20.58 -26.99 -12.90
CA GLY A 244 20.08 -28.03 -12.00
C GLY A 244 20.23 -29.47 -12.51
N PRO A 245 19.88 -30.45 -11.65
CA PRO A 245 20.01 -31.87 -11.97
C PRO A 245 19.03 -32.30 -13.05
N GLU A 246 19.47 -33.23 -13.89
CA GLU A 246 18.65 -33.88 -14.91
C GLU A 246 17.57 -34.75 -14.24
N THR A 247 16.31 -34.60 -14.67
CA THR A 247 15.21 -35.45 -14.21
C THR A 247 14.99 -36.55 -15.25
N ALA A 248 15.20 -37.81 -14.86
CA ALA A 248 14.97 -38.97 -15.73
C ALA A 248 13.52 -38.99 -16.23
N GLN A 249 13.33 -39.12 -17.54
CA GLN A 249 12.01 -39.34 -18.14
C GLN A 249 11.84 -40.81 -18.52
N GLY A 250 10.96 -41.48 -17.78
CA GLY A 250 10.60 -42.88 -18.01
C GLY A 250 11.47 -43.88 -17.24
N LEU A 251 10.97 -45.12 -17.19
CA LEU A 251 11.73 -46.28 -16.74
C LEU A 251 12.79 -46.58 -17.80
N SER A 252 14.02 -46.89 -17.39
CA SER A 252 15.00 -47.41 -18.34
C SER A 252 14.45 -48.68 -19.02
N PRO A 253 14.86 -49.02 -20.25
CA PRO A 253 14.39 -50.24 -20.93
C PRO A 253 14.54 -51.51 -20.09
N GLY A 254 15.56 -51.59 -19.21
CA GLY A 254 15.75 -52.69 -18.26
C GLY A 254 14.75 -52.72 -17.09
N GLU A 255 14.33 -51.55 -16.60
CA GLU A 255 13.31 -51.42 -15.56
C GLU A 255 11.89 -51.62 -16.10
N ALA A 256 11.65 -51.29 -17.37
CA ALA A 256 10.39 -51.60 -18.06
C ALA A 256 10.25 -53.11 -18.30
N ALA A 257 11.35 -53.80 -18.64
CA ALA A 257 11.36 -55.24 -18.87
C ALA A 257 11.12 -56.07 -17.60
N THR A 258 11.55 -55.58 -16.42
CA THR A 258 11.36 -56.29 -15.14
C THR A 258 9.97 -56.12 -14.52
N ARG A 259 9.16 -55.18 -15.02
CA ARG A 259 7.77 -54.98 -14.58
C ARG A 259 6.74 -55.76 -15.40
N VAL A 260 7.15 -56.52 -16.40
CA VAL A 260 6.24 -57.48 -17.06
C VAL A 260 6.04 -58.64 -16.09
N PRO A 261 4.85 -58.83 -15.50
CA PRO A 261 4.62 -59.94 -14.59
C PRO A 261 4.79 -61.26 -15.34
N THR A 262 5.80 -62.04 -14.98
CA THR A 262 5.88 -63.44 -15.38
C THR A 262 4.77 -64.19 -14.67
N PHE A 263 3.77 -64.64 -15.40
CA PHE A 263 2.75 -65.55 -14.86
C PHE A 263 3.39 -66.91 -14.52
N GLN A 264 2.77 -67.62 -13.56
CA GLN A 264 3.28 -68.77 -12.78
C GLN A 264 3.85 -69.98 -13.54
N ASN A 265 3.87 -70.00 -14.89
CA ASN A 265 4.31 -71.13 -15.71
C ASN A 265 5.51 -70.83 -16.64
N GLY A 266 6.29 -69.77 -16.38
CA GLY A 266 7.61 -69.58 -17.03
C GLY A 266 7.60 -69.28 -18.53
N GLN A 267 6.46 -68.93 -19.12
CA GLN A 267 6.40 -68.42 -20.50
C GLN A 267 6.35 -66.89 -20.51
N PRO A 268 7.08 -66.22 -21.44
CA PRO A 268 6.99 -64.78 -21.63
C PRO A 268 5.55 -64.38 -22.00
N GLY A 269 4.92 -63.53 -21.20
CA GLY A 269 3.61 -62.98 -21.53
C GLY A 269 3.73 -62.06 -22.75
N THR A 270 3.13 -62.45 -23.87
CA THR A 270 2.91 -61.54 -25.00
C THR A 270 1.71 -60.66 -24.66
N VAL A 271 1.95 -59.36 -24.46
CA VAL A 271 0.85 -58.39 -24.40
C VAL A 271 0.37 -58.22 -25.83
N SER A 272 -0.80 -58.77 -26.16
CA SER A 272 -1.45 -58.47 -27.43
C SER A 272 -1.68 -56.95 -27.51
N LEU A 273 -1.03 -56.30 -28.48
CA LEU A 273 -1.41 -54.96 -28.91
C LEU A 273 -2.84 -55.05 -29.45
N GLY A 274 -3.81 -54.79 -28.58
CA GLY A 274 -5.21 -54.68 -28.91
C GLY A 274 -5.39 -53.67 -30.03
N SER A 275 -6.02 -54.11 -31.12
CA SER A 275 -6.29 -53.33 -32.32
C SER A 275 -6.94 -52.00 -31.97
N VAL A 276 -6.34 -50.92 -32.44
CA VAL A 276 -6.92 -49.58 -32.45
C VAL A 276 -8.00 -49.55 -33.52
N THR A 277 -9.22 -50.01 -33.20
CA THR A 277 -10.39 -49.81 -34.05
C THR A 277 -11.28 -48.76 -33.37
N PRO A 278 -11.38 -47.52 -33.88
CA PRO A 278 -12.18 -46.47 -33.27
C PRO A 278 -13.67 -46.71 -33.53
N GLY A 279 -14.47 -46.79 -32.46
CA GLY A 279 -15.92 -46.66 -32.51
C GLY A 279 -16.72 -47.84 -31.95
N SER A 280 -16.94 -47.86 -30.63
CA SER A 280 -18.19 -48.38 -30.02
C SER A 280 -18.32 -47.90 -28.57
N PRO A 281 -19.51 -47.39 -28.15
CA PRO A 281 -19.74 -46.86 -26.81
C PRO A 281 -20.23 -47.95 -25.85
N GLY A 282 -19.61 -48.04 -24.66
CA GLY A 282 -20.02 -49.01 -23.64
C GLY A 282 -19.58 -48.63 -22.23
N TYR A 283 -20.51 -48.06 -21.48
CA TYR A 283 -20.78 -48.17 -20.03
C TYR A 283 -19.63 -48.37 -19.02
N GLY A 284 -19.48 -47.37 -18.13
CA GLY A 284 -19.58 -47.60 -16.68
C GLY A 284 -18.33 -47.45 -15.80
N GLY A 285 -18.31 -46.38 -14.99
CA GLY A 285 -17.88 -46.45 -13.58
C GLY A 285 -16.55 -45.79 -13.15
N GLY A 286 -16.65 -44.72 -12.35
CA GLY A 286 -15.82 -44.48 -11.16
C GLY A 286 -14.40 -43.87 -11.31
N ASN A 287 -14.28 -42.56 -10.98
CA ASN A 287 -13.05 -41.82 -10.61
C ASN A 287 -12.25 -42.49 -9.44
N PRO A 288 -10.99 -42.11 -9.07
CA PRO A 288 -10.29 -40.80 -9.24
C PRO A 288 -8.75 -40.84 -9.52
N PHE A 289 -8.14 -39.65 -9.75
CA PHE A 289 -6.69 -39.35 -9.96
C PHE A 289 -6.11 -39.81 -11.31
N GLY A 290 -5.38 -39.03 -12.12
CA GLY A 290 -4.84 -37.69 -12.03
C GLY A 290 -3.66 -37.56 -13.02
N SER A 291 -3.58 -36.43 -13.72
CA SER A 291 -2.44 -35.89 -14.48
C SER A 291 -2.16 -36.40 -15.93
N GLY A 292 -2.17 -35.45 -16.87
CA GLY A 292 -0.98 -35.17 -17.67
C GLY A 292 -1.03 -35.35 -19.20
N ARG A 293 -0.89 -34.19 -19.90
CA ARG A 293 -0.28 -33.94 -21.23
C ARG A 293 -1.20 -34.06 -22.47
N LEU A 294 -1.47 -32.97 -23.18
CA LEU A 294 -0.67 -32.15 -24.13
C LEU A 294 -0.76 -32.66 -25.59
N ASN A 295 -1.20 -31.73 -26.46
CA ASN A 295 -1.12 -31.69 -27.93
C ASN A 295 -2.07 -32.56 -28.79
N SER A 296 -3.17 -31.94 -29.22
CA SER A 296 -3.58 -31.99 -30.64
C SER A 296 -4.44 -30.75 -31.00
N GLN A 297 -3.81 -29.87 -31.80
CA GLN A 297 -4.36 -29.23 -33.01
C GLN A 297 -5.83 -28.74 -32.98
N PRO A 298 -6.10 -27.41 -33.07
CA PRO A 298 -7.47 -26.94 -33.16
C PRO A 298 -8.00 -27.16 -34.59
N GLY A 299 -8.70 -28.27 -34.79
CA GLY A 299 -9.68 -28.40 -35.84
C GLY A 299 -10.97 -27.68 -35.42
N ASN A 300 -11.46 -26.78 -36.27
CA ASN A 300 -12.77 -26.14 -36.16
C ASN A 300 -13.86 -27.19 -35.90
N ASN A 301 -14.44 -27.19 -34.70
CA ASN A 301 -15.72 -27.85 -34.43
C ASN A 301 -16.61 -26.94 -33.56
N PRO A 302 -17.70 -26.37 -34.11
CA PRO A 302 -18.52 -25.38 -33.42
C PRO A 302 -19.64 -26.07 -32.65
N SER A 303 -19.33 -26.77 -31.55
CA SER A 303 -20.39 -27.35 -30.71
C SER A 303 -19.94 -27.77 -29.31
N PHE A 304 -19.20 -26.93 -28.59
CA PHE A 304 -19.18 -26.98 -27.13
C PHE A 304 -19.13 -25.54 -26.60
N ALA A 305 -20.19 -25.14 -25.90
CA ALA A 305 -20.29 -23.86 -25.24
C ALA A 305 -19.14 -23.70 -24.24
N GLY A 306 -18.26 -22.72 -24.48
CA GLY A 306 -17.25 -22.30 -23.55
C GLY A 306 -17.89 -21.52 -22.40
N SER A 307 -17.76 -22.02 -21.17
CA SER A 307 -17.98 -21.24 -19.96
C SER A 307 -17.31 -21.94 -18.78
N GLY A 308 -16.00 -21.78 -18.68
CA GLY A 308 -15.26 -22.03 -17.46
C GLY A 308 -14.01 -21.17 -17.52
N ALA A 309 -14.01 -20.03 -16.85
CA ALA A 309 -12.80 -19.23 -16.68
C ALA A 309 -11.69 -20.11 -16.09
N PRO A 310 -10.44 -19.99 -16.56
CA PRO A 310 -9.34 -20.78 -16.03
C PRO A 310 -9.22 -20.52 -14.53
N ILE A 311 -9.42 -21.57 -13.72
CA ILE A 311 -9.20 -21.53 -12.28
C ILE A 311 -7.73 -21.16 -12.06
N GLY A 312 -7.46 -20.08 -11.32
CA GLY A 312 -6.11 -19.61 -11.05
C GLY A 312 -5.28 -20.66 -10.30
N THR A 313 -3.94 -20.51 -10.30
CA THR A 313 -3.11 -21.38 -9.47
C THR A 313 -3.46 -21.20 -7.99
N SER A 314 -3.19 -22.19 -7.14
CA SER A 314 -3.44 -22.07 -5.69
C SER A 314 -2.74 -20.82 -5.09
N ALA A 315 -1.54 -20.51 -5.56
CA ALA A 315 -0.80 -19.32 -5.16
C ALA A 315 -1.50 -18.01 -5.55
N ASP A 316 -2.15 -17.96 -6.73
CA ASP A 316 -2.90 -16.77 -7.17
C ASP A 316 -4.17 -16.55 -6.33
N VAL A 317 -4.85 -17.63 -5.97
CA VAL A 317 -6.04 -17.59 -5.10
C VAL A 317 -5.66 -17.15 -3.69
N ASP A 318 -4.53 -17.63 -3.15
CA ASP A 318 -4.04 -17.22 -1.83
C ASP A 318 -3.57 -15.76 -1.80
N TRP A 319 -2.87 -15.31 -2.85
CA TRP A 319 -2.54 -13.90 -3.02
C TRP A 319 -3.79 -13.02 -3.04
N MET A 320 -4.80 -13.39 -3.84
CA MET A 320 -6.06 -12.67 -3.96
C MET A 320 -6.75 -12.53 -2.59
N LYS A 321 -6.89 -13.64 -1.86
CA LYS A 321 -7.52 -13.62 -0.52
C LYS A 321 -6.77 -12.72 0.45
N LYS A 322 -5.44 -12.81 0.47
CA LYS A 322 -4.59 -11.97 1.31
C LYS A 322 -4.70 -10.49 0.95
N ASP A 323 -4.69 -10.17 -0.34
CA ASP A 323 -4.85 -8.81 -0.83
C ASP A 323 -6.22 -8.23 -0.47
N TYR A 324 -7.29 -9.00 -0.70
CA TYR A 324 -8.65 -8.56 -0.38
C TYR A 324 -8.87 -8.40 1.13
N GLN A 325 -8.22 -9.21 1.98
CA GLN A 325 -8.19 -8.99 3.43
C GLN A 325 -7.55 -7.64 3.78
N GLY A 326 -6.45 -7.27 3.11
CA GLY A 326 -5.83 -5.95 3.24
C GLY A 326 -6.79 -4.82 2.84
N VAL A 327 -7.40 -4.93 1.65
CA VAL A 327 -8.39 -3.96 1.15
C VAL A 327 -9.58 -3.81 2.11
N THR A 328 -10.06 -4.93 2.68
CA THR A 328 -11.17 -4.92 3.65
C THR A 328 -10.77 -4.22 4.96
N SER A 329 -9.54 -4.45 5.46
CA SER A 329 -9.00 -3.75 6.62
C SER A 329 -8.91 -2.24 6.35
N ASP A 330 -8.37 -1.86 5.19
CA ASP A 330 -8.25 -0.46 4.79
C ASP A 330 -9.63 0.23 4.67
N ALA A 331 -10.60 -0.45 4.07
CA ALA A 331 -11.97 0.04 3.95
C ALA A 331 -12.66 0.21 5.31
N SER A 332 -12.48 -0.74 6.24
CA SER A 332 -13.05 -0.63 7.59
C SER A 332 -12.56 0.61 8.34
N THR A 333 -11.27 0.92 8.21
CA THR A 333 -10.68 2.15 8.77
C THR A 333 -11.06 3.39 7.96
N ALA A 334 -11.29 3.26 6.65
CA ALA A 334 -11.75 4.34 5.79
C ALA A 334 -13.15 4.83 6.16
N GLN A 335 -14.07 3.92 6.49
CA GLN A 335 -15.42 4.28 6.95
C GLN A 335 -15.37 5.18 8.19
N GLN A 336 -14.51 4.82 9.14
CA GLN A 336 -14.28 5.62 10.34
C GLN A 336 -13.70 7.00 9.97
N ARG A 337 -12.65 7.03 9.13
CA ARG A 337 -12.02 8.26 8.64
C ARG A 337 -13.01 9.22 7.96
N ILE A 338 -13.94 8.72 7.14
CA ILE A 338 -14.97 9.57 6.51
C ILE A 338 -15.83 10.26 7.56
N GLY A 339 -16.23 9.53 8.61
CA GLY A 339 -16.94 10.11 9.76
C GLY A 339 -16.12 11.24 10.42
N LEU A 340 -14.82 11.02 10.60
CA LEU A 340 -13.91 12.02 11.16
C LEU A 340 -13.80 13.27 10.28
N TYR A 341 -13.60 13.09 8.96
CA TYR A 341 -13.51 14.21 8.02
C TYR A 341 -14.82 15.00 7.94
N ASN A 342 -15.99 14.34 7.99
CA ASN A 342 -17.29 15.03 8.05
C ASN A 342 -17.46 15.84 9.35
N ALA A 343 -17.01 15.29 10.48
CA ALA A 343 -17.03 15.98 11.76
C ALA A 343 -16.11 17.22 11.73
N VAL A 344 -14.90 17.07 11.19
CA VAL A 344 -13.96 18.19 11.01
C VAL A 344 -14.55 19.26 10.10
N GLN A 345 -15.12 18.89 8.96
CA GLN A 345 -15.72 19.83 8.01
C GLN A 345 -16.88 20.62 8.66
N THR A 346 -17.74 19.94 9.43
CA THR A 346 -18.89 20.58 10.09
C THR A 346 -18.46 21.49 11.24
N GLN A 347 -17.48 21.07 12.03
CA GLN A 347 -17.08 21.80 13.25
C GLN A 347 -16.06 22.90 12.95
N SER A 348 -15.20 22.76 11.93
CA SER A 348 -14.27 23.81 11.49
C SER A 348 -14.99 25.07 11.03
N GLN A 349 -16.08 24.93 10.27
CA GLN A 349 -16.92 26.06 9.85
C GLN A 349 -17.54 26.82 11.03
N LYS A 350 -17.78 26.14 12.16
CA LYS A 350 -18.31 26.74 13.39
C LYS A 350 -17.20 27.28 14.31
N ALA A 351 -15.99 26.72 14.27
CA ALA A 351 -14.86 27.14 15.10
C ALA A 351 -14.35 28.56 14.80
N LEU A 352 -14.80 29.16 13.69
CA LEU A 352 -14.46 30.51 13.27
C LEU A 352 -15.21 31.60 14.07
N THR A 353 -16.29 31.26 14.76
CA THR A 353 -17.21 32.25 15.35
C THR A 353 -16.94 32.60 16.82
N GLY A 354 -16.18 31.80 17.58
CA GLY A 354 -15.80 32.16 18.95
C GLY A 354 -15.06 31.10 19.77
N PRO A 355 -14.60 31.45 21.00
CA PRO A 355 -13.79 30.57 21.85
C PRO A 355 -14.47 29.25 22.24
N ARG A 356 -15.80 29.27 22.45
CA ARG A 356 -16.58 28.08 22.80
C ARG A 356 -16.67 27.08 21.65
N ASP A 357 -16.78 27.56 20.42
CA ASP A 357 -16.85 26.71 19.23
C ASP A 357 -15.48 26.08 18.93
N ARG A 358 -14.39 26.82 19.13
CA ARG A 358 -13.02 26.28 19.07
C ARG A 358 -12.79 25.16 20.09
N LEU A 359 -13.32 25.31 21.30
CA LEU A 359 -13.22 24.28 22.34
C LEU A 359 -14.04 23.04 21.98
N ASN A 360 -15.26 23.23 21.45
CA ASN A 360 -16.08 22.10 20.97
C ASN A 360 -15.40 21.35 19.84
N TYR A 361 -14.77 22.07 18.90
CA TYR A 361 -14.01 21.48 17.82
C TYR A 361 -12.79 20.71 18.34
N ALA A 362 -11.99 21.29 19.24
CA ALA A 362 -10.89 20.58 19.89
C ALA A 362 -11.35 19.28 20.58
N ASN A 363 -12.45 19.37 21.34
CA ASN A 363 -13.03 18.22 22.02
C ASN A 363 -13.56 17.15 21.05
N SER A 364 -14.02 17.54 19.85
CA SER A 364 -14.41 16.59 18.82
C SER A 364 -13.22 15.81 18.24
N LEU A 365 -12.03 16.43 18.17
CA LEU A 365 -10.79 15.75 17.79
C LEU A 365 -10.27 14.86 18.91
N LEU A 366 -10.31 15.33 20.15
CA LEU A 366 -9.91 14.55 21.32
C LEU A 366 -10.77 13.29 21.48
N ALA A 367 -12.08 13.40 21.26
CA ALA A 367 -13.00 12.26 21.30
C ALA A 367 -12.66 11.14 20.27
N MET A 368 -11.81 11.42 19.28
CA MET A 368 -11.34 10.42 18.32
C MET A 368 -10.33 9.44 18.93
N VAL A 369 -9.72 9.82 20.04
CA VAL A 369 -8.73 9.00 20.74
C VAL A 369 -9.41 8.28 21.90
N PRO A 370 -9.48 6.94 21.88
CA PRO A 370 -10.07 6.19 22.97
C PRO A 370 -9.39 6.52 24.30
N GLY A 371 -10.19 6.95 25.29
CA GLY A 371 -9.69 7.33 26.61
C GLY A 371 -9.08 8.73 26.71
N ALA A 372 -9.14 9.56 25.66
CA ALA A 372 -8.72 10.94 25.79
C ALA A 372 -9.69 11.76 26.65
N GLU A 373 -9.11 12.60 27.50
CA GLU A 373 -9.85 13.50 28.38
C GLU A 373 -10.51 14.62 27.55
N LYS A 374 -11.66 15.09 28.04
CA LYS A 374 -12.32 16.28 27.46
C LYS A 374 -11.69 17.54 28.04
N ALA A 375 -11.29 18.46 27.18
CA ALA A 375 -10.81 19.78 27.57
C ALA A 375 -11.94 20.67 28.10
N GLN A 376 -11.67 21.39 29.19
CA GLN A 376 -12.57 22.37 29.79
C GLN A 376 -12.37 23.79 29.25
N ASP A 377 -11.17 24.09 28.74
CA ASP A 377 -10.82 25.36 28.12
C ASP A 377 -9.84 25.18 26.96
N LEU A 378 -9.55 26.27 26.23
CA LEU A 378 -8.69 26.22 25.05
C LEU A 378 -7.22 25.92 25.36
N ASN A 379 -6.74 26.28 26.55
CA ASN A 379 -5.36 25.97 26.95
C ASN A 379 -5.23 24.47 27.24
N GLN A 380 -6.19 23.91 27.99
CA GLN A 380 -6.24 22.47 28.24
C GLN A 380 -6.45 21.70 26.94
N ALA A 381 -7.29 22.20 26.02
CA ALA A 381 -7.48 21.61 24.71
C ALA A 381 -6.18 21.52 23.93
N GLN A 382 -5.38 22.60 23.91
CA GLN A 382 -4.07 22.60 23.26
C GLN A 382 -3.12 21.56 23.86
N VAL A 383 -3.02 21.49 25.20
CA VAL A 383 -2.17 20.51 25.88
C VAL A 383 -2.59 19.09 25.52
N LEU A 384 -3.89 18.80 25.56
CA LEU A 384 -4.43 17.47 25.24
C LEU A 384 -4.26 17.14 23.76
N LEU A 385 -4.45 18.09 22.85
CA LEU A 385 -4.25 17.88 21.41
C LEU A 385 -2.78 17.63 21.08
N ASN A 386 -1.84 18.29 21.76
CA ASN A 386 -0.42 17.99 21.64
C ASN A 386 -0.09 16.61 22.21
N LYS A 387 -0.65 16.27 23.38
CA LYS A 387 -0.48 14.96 24.03
C LYS A 387 -0.97 13.81 23.15
N TYR A 388 -2.14 13.97 22.53
CA TYR A 388 -2.77 12.94 21.70
C TYR A 388 -2.52 13.12 20.21
N GLY A 389 -1.66 14.06 19.81
CA GLY A 389 -1.50 14.48 18.42
C GLY A 389 -1.10 13.34 17.47
N SER A 390 -0.21 12.45 17.90
CA SER A 390 0.18 11.27 17.11
C SER A 390 -0.97 10.28 16.94
N MET A 391 -1.79 10.09 17.97
CA MET A 391 -2.97 9.20 17.93
C MET A 391 -4.07 9.80 17.06
N ILE A 392 -4.29 11.11 17.15
CA ILE A 392 -5.20 11.84 16.26
C ILE A 392 -4.71 11.73 14.82
N GLN A 393 -3.40 11.93 14.56
CA GLN A 393 -2.84 11.77 13.23
C GLN A 393 -3.03 10.35 12.70
N GLN A 394 -2.79 9.36 13.54
CA GLN A 394 -3.00 7.96 13.18
C GLN A 394 -4.48 7.66 12.87
N ALA A 395 -5.42 8.25 13.60
CA ALA A 395 -6.86 8.15 13.32
C ALA A 395 -7.23 8.72 11.93
N PHE A 396 -6.51 9.74 11.45
CA PHE A 396 -6.65 10.29 10.10
C PHE A 396 -5.89 9.52 9.01
N GLY A 397 -5.26 8.39 9.34
CA GLY A 397 -4.50 7.56 8.38
C GLY A 397 -2.98 7.80 8.40
N GLY A 398 -2.44 8.36 9.49
CA GLY A 398 -0.99 8.48 9.72
C GLY A 398 -0.42 9.85 9.32
N ASN A 399 0.81 9.87 8.80
CA ASN A 399 1.59 11.09 8.48
C ASN A 399 1.09 11.86 7.24
N THR A 400 -0.21 11.89 6.99
CA THR A 400 -0.76 12.70 5.90
C THR A 400 -0.63 14.18 6.25
N ASP A 401 -0.42 15.04 5.24
CA ASP A 401 -0.37 16.49 5.46
C ASP A 401 -1.68 17.01 6.04
N ALA A 402 -2.79 16.34 5.68
CA ALA A 402 -4.10 16.47 6.31
C ALA A 402 -4.08 16.29 7.83
N ALA A 403 -3.57 15.15 8.29
CA ALA A 403 -3.46 14.81 9.70
C ALA A 403 -2.53 15.79 10.45
N ARG A 404 -1.42 16.18 9.83
CA ARG A 404 -0.45 17.11 10.41
C ARG A 404 -1.01 18.51 10.56
N ALA A 405 -1.72 19.02 9.54
CA ALA A 405 -2.32 20.33 9.57
C ALA A 405 -3.47 20.43 10.60
N VAL A 406 -4.33 19.41 10.72
CA VAL A 406 -5.37 19.37 11.77
C VAL A 406 -4.76 19.53 13.17
N VAL A 407 -3.62 18.91 13.45
CA VAL A 407 -2.92 19.01 14.74
C VAL A 407 -2.15 20.33 14.87
N ALA A 408 -1.44 20.77 13.83
CA ALA A 408 -0.61 21.98 13.85
C ALA A 408 -1.41 23.28 14.05
N HIS A 409 -2.69 23.31 13.69
CA HIS A 409 -3.50 24.53 13.73
C HIS A 409 -4.05 24.90 15.11
N PHE A 410 -3.86 24.08 16.15
CA PHE A 410 -4.21 24.43 17.54
C PHE A 410 -3.11 25.20 18.29
N THR A 411 -2.10 25.68 17.58
CA THR A 411 -1.04 26.53 18.14
C THR A 411 -1.57 27.96 18.38
N PRO A 412 -1.27 28.61 19.52
CA PRO A 412 -1.73 29.96 19.85
C PRO A 412 -1.39 30.98 18.75
N GLY A 413 -2.36 31.81 18.37
CA GLY A 413 -2.19 32.85 17.34
C GLY A 413 -2.51 32.42 15.91
N SER A 414 -2.79 31.13 15.67
CA SER A 414 -3.22 30.63 14.36
C SER A 414 -4.74 30.75 14.22
N VAL A 415 -5.21 31.52 13.22
CA VAL A 415 -6.60 31.40 12.76
C VAL A 415 -6.63 30.27 11.74
N MET A 416 -7.57 29.36 11.88
CA MET A 416 -7.83 28.29 10.91
C MET A 416 -8.17 28.92 9.55
N PRO A 417 -7.35 28.76 8.50
CA PRO A 417 -7.76 29.20 7.17
C PRO A 417 -8.81 28.21 6.67
N ASP A 418 -10.04 28.67 6.45
CA ASP A 418 -11.20 27.88 6.00
C ASP A 418 -10.83 26.94 4.84
N LYS A 419 -10.04 27.46 3.91
CA LYS A 419 -9.59 26.77 2.71
C LYS A 419 -8.69 25.57 3.01
N VAL A 420 -7.77 25.69 3.97
CA VAL A 420 -6.82 24.61 4.30
C VAL A 420 -7.57 23.45 4.94
N ASN A 421 -8.51 23.73 5.85
CA ASN A 421 -9.32 22.69 6.47
C ASN A 421 -10.35 22.06 5.54
N GLN A 422 -10.93 22.83 4.61
CA GLN A 422 -11.77 22.28 3.54
C GLN A 422 -10.97 21.38 2.61
N GLU A 423 -9.85 21.85 2.05
CA GLU A 423 -9.03 21.08 1.10
C GLU A 423 -8.50 19.79 1.73
N ILE A 424 -8.09 19.83 3.00
CA ILE A 424 -7.61 18.68 3.74
C ILE A 424 -8.73 17.67 4.04
N SER A 425 -9.86 18.15 4.54
CA SER A 425 -10.98 17.26 4.88
C SER A 425 -11.60 16.65 3.62
N GLU A 426 -11.66 17.39 2.53
CA GLU A 426 -12.16 16.92 1.24
C GLU A 426 -11.22 15.92 0.57
N TYR A 427 -9.92 16.19 0.53
CA TYR A 427 -8.94 15.26 -0.04
C TYR A 427 -8.82 13.98 0.79
N GLY A 428 -8.77 14.12 2.12
CA GLY A 428 -8.73 12.98 3.03
C GLY A 428 -10.00 12.12 2.94
N LYS A 429 -11.17 12.75 2.88
CA LYS A 429 -12.46 12.08 2.66
C LYS A 429 -12.50 11.39 1.30
N ALA A 430 -12.03 12.04 0.25
CA ALA A 430 -11.96 11.49 -1.09
C ALA A 430 -11.09 10.22 -1.14
N ASN A 431 -9.92 10.23 -0.50
CA ASN A 431 -9.06 9.06 -0.40
C ASN A 431 -9.74 7.90 0.36
N ALA A 432 -10.44 8.21 1.46
CA ALA A 432 -11.18 7.20 2.20
C ALA A 432 -12.39 6.64 1.42
N GLN A 433 -13.09 7.47 0.65
CA GLN A 433 -14.18 7.02 -0.24
C GLN A 433 -13.66 6.10 -1.36
N MET A 434 -12.50 6.41 -1.92
CA MET A 434 -11.82 5.54 -2.89
C MET A 434 -11.51 4.17 -2.28
N GLN A 435 -11.03 4.11 -1.03
CA GLN A 435 -10.75 2.84 -0.34
C GLN A 435 -12.02 2.02 -0.09
N LEU A 436 -13.13 2.67 0.30
CA LEU A 436 -14.42 1.99 0.40
C LEU A 436 -14.89 1.45 -0.95
N PHE A 437 -14.79 2.25 -2.00
CA PHE A 437 -15.16 1.82 -3.34
C PHE A 437 -14.31 0.64 -3.81
N ALA A 438 -13.00 0.65 -3.56
CA ALA A 438 -12.11 -0.45 -3.91
C ALA A 438 -12.57 -1.78 -3.28
N GLN A 439 -12.98 -1.76 -2.01
CA GLN A 439 -13.52 -2.94 -1.34
C GLN A 439 -14.83 -3.42 -1.98
N HIS A 440 -15.79 -2.52 -2.19
CA HIS A 440 -17.06 -2.87 -2.82
C HIS A 440 -16.89 -3.42 -4.24
N TYR A 441 -16.01 -2.80 -5.04
CA TYR A 441 -15.74 -3.19 -6.42
C TYR A 441 -15.05 -4.56 -6.50
N LEU A 442 -14.13 -4.85 -5.58
CA LEU A 442 -13.41 -6.12 -5.54
C LEU A 442 -14.20 -7.27 -4.89
N GLN A 443 -15.20 -6.97 -4.04
CA GLN A 443 -15.97 -7.98 -3.30
C GLN A 443 -16.58 -9.07 -4.19
N GLY A 444 -17.06 -8.70 -5.38
CA GLY A 444 -17.64 -9.67 -6.32
C GLY A 444 -16.62 -10.64 -6.92
N ALA A 445 -15.34 -10.24 -7.03
CA ALA A 445 -14.26 -11.07 -7.54
C ALA A 445 -13.48 -11.80 -6.44
N SER A 446 -13.57 -11.36 -5.18
CA SER A 446 -12.83 -11.94 -4.07
C SER A 446 -13.41 -13.25 -3.53
N ASN A 447 -14.69 -13.51 -3.78
CA ASN A 447 -15.41 -14.67 -3.20
C ASN A 447 -15.25 -15.96 -4.02
N GLY A 448 -14.49 -15.94 -5.12
CA GLY A 448 -14.29 -17.08 -6.03
C GLY A 448 -12.90 -17.71 -5.96
N THR A 449 -12.63 -18.60 -6.92
CA THR A 449 -11.28 -19.11 -7.25
C THR A 449 -10.70 -18.45 -8.51
N ASP A 450 -11.39 -17.42 -9.02
CA ASP A 450 -11.00 -16.69 -10.24
C ASP A 450 -10.09 -15.50 -9.90
N ALA A 451 -8.83 -15.81 -9.64
CA ALA A 451 -7.81 -14.79 -9.40
C ALA A 451 -7.53 -13.93 -10.64
N GLY A 452 -7.88 -14.40 -11.84
CA GLY A 452 -7.78 -13.62 -13.08
C GLY A 452 -8.74 -12.43 -13.06
N ALA A 453 -10.03 -12.70 -12.83
CA ALA A 453 -11.05 -11.66 -12.70
C ALA A 453 -10.72 -10.65 -11.59
N TYR A 454 -10.13 -11.09 -10.48
CA TYR A 454 -9.70 -10.18 -9.42
C TYR A 454 -8.53 -9.27 -9.87
N LYS A 455 -7.52 -9.82 -10.57
CA LYS A 455 -6.41 -9.03 -11.12
C LYS A 455 -6.91 -8.00 -12.13
N ASP A 456 -7.85 -8.37 -12.99
CA ASP A 456 -8.44 -7.46 -13.98
C ASP A 456 -9.17 -6.31 -13.29
N ARG A 457 -10.01 -6.59 -12.28
CA ARG A 457 -10.67 -5.54 -11.50
C ARG A 457 -9.70 -4.66 -10.73
N LYS A 458 -8.59 -5.22 -10.24
CA LYS A 458 -7.55 -4.43 -9.58
C LYS A 458 -6.83 -3.50 -10.56
N SER A 459 -6.62 -3.95 -11.79
CA SER A 459 -6.10 -3.11 -12.88
C SER A 459 -7.07 -1.97 -13.21
N ASP A 460 -8.38 -2.25 -13.26
CA ASP A 460 -9.39 -1.20 -13.43
C ASP A 460 -9.34 -0.14 -12.33
N LEU A 461 -9.22 -0.57 -11.06
CA LEU A 461 -9.08 0.34 -9.93
C LEU A 461 -7.82 1.20 -10.04
N ALA A 462 -6.68 0.61 -10.40
CA ALA A 462 -5.41 1.34 -10.57
C ALA A 462 -5.56 2.49 -11.60
N MET A 463 -6.35 2.26 -12.65
CA MET A 463 -6.61 3.26 -13.69
C MET A 463 -7.51 4.41 -13.22
N ILE A 464 -8.21 4.29 -12.08
CA ILE A 464 -9.05 5.35 -11.50
C ILE A 464 -8.60 5.74 -10.09
N SER A 465 -7.39 5.35 -9.65
CA SER A 465 -6.87 5.59 -8.30
C SER A 465 -6.42 7.04 -8.06
N ASP A 466 -7.23 8.01 -8.49
CA ASP A 466 -6.98 9.44 -8.32
C ASP A 466 -8.01 10.04 -7.35
N PRO A 467 -7.63 10.35 -6.09
CA PRO A 467 -8.53 10.94 -5.09
C PRO A 467 -9.25 12.21 -5.57
N ARG A 468 -8.67 12.96 -6.53
CA ARG A 468 -9.29 14.15 -7.09
C ARG A 468 -10.63 13.87 -7.78
N LEU A 469 -10.86 12.64 -8.25
CA LEU A 469 -12.12 12.22 -8.84
C LEU A 469 -13.26 12.25 -7.80
N TRP A 470 -13.01 11.71 -6.61
CA TRP A 470 -13.95 11.74 -5.48
C TRP A 470 -14.08 13.15 -4.89
N GLN A 471 -12.98 13.91 -4.84
CA GLN A 471 -13.03 15.30 -4.42
C GLN A 471 -13.96 16.12 -5.32
N PHE A 472 -13.75 16.04 -6.63
CA PHE A 472 -14.58 16.71 -7.63
C PHE A 472 -16.06 16.30 -7.54
N GLN A 473 -16.33 15.03 -7.25
CA GLN A 473 -17.70 14.56 -7.04
C GLN A 473 -18.37 15.20 -5.81
N ASN A 474 -17.62 15.48 -4.75
CA ASN A 474 -18.15 16.10 -3.55
C ASN A 474 -18.26 17.64 -3.63
N MET A 475 -17.61 18.27 -4.62
CA MET A 475 -17.63 19.72 -4.81
C MET A 475 -19.00 20.24 -5.29
N SER A 476 -19.33 21.47 -4.90
CA SER A 476 -20.50 22.18 -5.42
C SER A 476 -20.36 22.45 -6.94
N PRO A 477 -21.46 22.68 -7.68
CA PRO A 477 -21.37 22.99 -9.11
C PRO A 477 -20.46 24.19 -9.42
N THR A 478 -20.45 25.21 -8.57
CA THR A 478 -19.60 26.39 -8.72
C THR A 478 -18.12 26.05 -8.53
N ASP A 479 -17.79 25.25 -7.51
CA ASP A 479 -16.40 24.87 -7.21
C ASP A 479 -15.83 23.93 -8.26
N ARG A 480 -16.66 23.06 -8.85
CA ARG A 480 -16.27 22.20 -9.98
C ARG A 480 -15.79 23.02 -11.19
N VAL A 481 -16.43 24.15 -11.48
CA VAL A 481 -15.99 25.03 -12.57
C VAL A 481 -14.63 25.65 -12.26
N GLY A 482 -14.42 26.09 -11.01
CA GLY A 482 -13.13 26.59 -10.54
C GLY A 482 -12.03 25.53 -10.65
N PHE A 483 -12.32 24.32 -10.14
CA PHE A 483 -11.41 23.18 -10.17
C PHE A 483 -10.97 22.80 -11.59
N LEU A 484 -11.89 22.77 -12.56
CA LEU A 484 -11.55 22.51 -13.95
C LEU A 484 -10.78 23.66 -14.59
N ARG A 485 -11.10 24.91 -14.25
CA ARG A 485 -10.43 26.10 -14.78
C ARG A 485 -8.95 26.17 -14.38
N ASP A 486 -8.62 25.66 -13.19
CA ASP A 486 -7.24 25.62 -12.70
C ASP A 486 -6.39 24.52 -13.40
N MET A 487 -7.02 23.70 -14.25
CA MET A 487 -6.35 22.71 -15.09
C MET A 487 -6.11 23.24 -16.51
N THR A 488 -5.00 22.84 -17.11
CA THR A 488 -4.76 23.02 -18.56
C THR A 488 -5.79 22.22 -19.39
N PRO A 489 -6.04 22.60 -20.66
CA PRO A 489 -6.98 21.86 -21.52
C PRO A 489 -6.70 20.36 -21.63
N ASN A 490 -5.43 19.95 -21.73
CA ASN A 490 -5.05 18.54 -21.77
C ASN A 490 -5.36 17.81 -20.45
N GLN A 491 -5.11 18.46 -19.32
CA GLN A 491 -5.44 17.90 -18.00
C GLN A 491 -6.95 17.76 -17.82
N GLN A 492 -7.75 18.73 -18.28
CA GLN A 492 -9.21 18.63 -18.25
C GLN A 492 -9.72 17.44 -19.07
N GLN A 493 -9.16 17.21 -20.26
CA GLN A 493 -9.53 16.06 -21.09
C GLN A 493 -9.18 14.72 -20.42
N GLN A 494 -7.97 14.59 -19.88
CA GLN A 494 -7.53 13.40 -19.15
C GLN A 494 -8.39 13.16 -17.91
N PHE A 495 -8.63 14.21 -17.11
CA PHE A 495 -9.48 14.14 -15.92
C PHE A 495 -10.92 13.76 -16.28
N GLY A 496 -11.48 14.35 -17.35
CA GLY A 496 -12.82 14.01 -17.83
C GLY A 496 -12.94 12.55 -18.29
N ALA A 497 -11.90 12.00 -18.94
CA ALA A 497 -11.87 10.58 -19.32
C ALA A 497 -11.80 9.66 -18.09
N LEU A 498 -10.96 10.01 -17.11
CA LEU A 498 -10.85 9.28 -15.84
C LEU A 498 -12.16 9.31 -15.05
N TYR A 499 -12.81 10.48 -14.96
CA TYR A 499 -14.07 10.64 -14.26
C TYR A 499 -15.21 9.85 -14.91
N LYS A 500 -15.30 9.86 -16.25
CA LYS A 500 -16.26 9.01 -16.98
C LYS A 500 -16.01 7.52 -16.72
N ARG A 501 -14.75 7.09 -16.69
CA ARG A 501 -14.39 5.70 -16.37
C ARG A 501 -14.79 5.34 -14.95
N ALA A 502 -14.44 6.17 -13.96
CA ALA A 502 -14.81 5.94 -12.57
C ALA A 502 -16.33 5.82 -12.40
N ASN A 503 -17.10 6.67 -13.08
CA ASN A 503 -18.55 6.59 -13.09
C ASN A 503 -19.08 5.30 -13.74
N ALA A 504 -18.47 4.85 -14.86
CA ALA A 504 -18.83 3.60 -15.52
C ALA A 504 -18.54 2.36 -14.65
N LEU A 505 -17.54 2.45 -13.76
CA LEU A 505 -17.23 1.41 -12.77
C LEU A 505 -18.11 1.49 -11.51
N GLY A 506 -19.01 2.49 -11.41
CA GLY A 506 -19.91 2.67 -10.27
C GLY A 506 -19.29 3.41 -9.09
N ALA A 507 -18.19 4.14 -9.26
CA ALA A 507 -17.46 4.80 -8.16
C ALA A 507 -18.25 5.87 -7.40
N PHE A 508 -19.35 6.37 -7.97
CA PHE A 508 -20.12 7.49 -7.44
C PHE A 508 -21.61 7.16 -7.24
N GLN A 509 -21.98 5.88 -7.22
CA GLN A 509 -23.36 5.40 -7.05
C GLN A 509 -23.71 5.11 -5.59
#